data_AF-A0AAW1Y8G7-F1
#
_entry.id   AF-A0AAW1Y8G7-F1
#
_cell.length_a   1.000
_cell.length_b   1.000
_cell.length_c   1.000
_cell.angle_alpha   90.00
_cell.angle_beta   90.00
_cell.angle_gamma   90.00
#
_symmetry.space_group_name_H-M   'P 1'
#
loop_
_entity.id
_entity.type
_entity.pdbx_description
1 polymer ?
#
loop_
_entity_poly.entity_id
_entity_poly.type
_entity_poly.pdbx_seq_one_letter_code
_entity_poly.pdbx_strand_id
1 'polypeptide(L)'
;MDREERRRGFKRKLQHEDPGIHNRNQQDYDRYALPEGWVGCPAFGEEISGIIPSKVPLGESFSDHIQGETYTPKQVIHQQRLLGRELGLVIDLTNTTRYYPVSDWEREGIRHVKIKCQGRDSVPDSESVNKFIDEVSKFFSHKTDPMKFILVHCTHGHNRTGFMIVHFLIHTKSISVTEAISQFSRARQPGIYKQDYIDALYMSYHERKPDSIVCPHTPEWKRSSDQDNENHVRNGGMTIDDILGDSIPFDQQKMMQEACYHALDLVITGRWKLPFPGSHPVSLNRENQQLLRQRYYYATWKADGTRYMMLITWDGCFLIDRKFQFRRVQMRFPCKFSNKVIPEKTHHYTLLDGEMIIDTDPNTQKQERRYLIYDVISINHVSVVKLPFHERWKMLEKEVIEPRNMERDTLSRSAEPYYRYDLEPFSVRRKGFWLLSTVTKLLRKFIPGLSHASDGLIFQGWDDPYVPRTHEGLLKWKFPEMNSVDFLFELGVDGRPLLFLNERGKKRLMSGFRVVFKDELDPVFCSGKIIECSWDAEGNVWVCMRIRPDKLTPNELMTYTKVMKSIKDNITEEVVLKEIDEIVRLPMYADRIRTDIRAHEHTSSARRR
;
A
#
# COMPACT_ATOMS: atom_id res chain seq x y z
N MET A 1 -33.77 60.01 -45.62
CA MET A 1 -32.81 59.35 -46.52
C MET A 1 -32.07 58.34 -45.68
N ASP A 2 -32.73 57.22 -45.42
CA ASP A 2 -32.59 55.98 -46.20
C ASP A 2 -31.21 55.36 -45.97
N ARG A 3 -31.15 54.25 -45.25
CA ARG A 3 -31.35 52.88 -45.76
C ARG A 3 -30.21 52.50 -46.70
N GLU A 4 -29.70 51.31 -46.40
CA GLU A 4 -28.67 50.55 -47.11
C GLU A 4 -27.24 50.72 -46.62
N GLU A 5 -26.60 49.56 -46.47
CA GLU A 5 -25.19 49.32 -46.17
C GLU A 5 -24.72 49.46 -44.71
N ARG A 6 -24.97 48.39 -43.94
CA ARG A 6 -23.92 47.44 -43.48
C ARG A 6 -24.47 46.53 -42.37
N ARG A 7 -25.17 45.47 -42.81
CA ARG A 7 -25.38 44.22 -42.06
C ARG A 7 -25.28 43.07 -43.06
N ARG A 8 -24.17 42.32 -43.02
CA ARG A 8 -23.87 40.98 -43.61
C ARG A 8 -22.34 40.80 -43.51
N GLY A 9 -21.73 39.69 -43.14
CA GLY A 9 -22.10 38.37 -42.60
C GLY A 9 -20.94 37.91 -41.69
N PHE A 10 -21.06 36.87 -40.87
CA PHE A 10 -20.79 35.49 -41.27
C PHE A 10 -21.64 34.52 -40.43
N LYS A 11 -22.68 33.94 -41.06
CA LYS A 11 -23.32 32.69 -40.63
C LYS A 11 -22.67 31.55 -41.42
N ARG A 12 -22.21 30.50 -40.73
CA ARG A 12 -21.66 29.28 -41.34
C ARG A 12 -22.77 28.49 -42.05
N LYS A 13 -22.48 28.08 -43.28
CA LYS A 13 -23.30 27.23 -44.16
C LYS A 13 -23.15 25.75 -43.80
N LEU A 14 -24.27 25.02 -43.90
CA LEU A 14 -24.36 23.58 -44.06
C LEU A 14 -23.81 23.11 -45.43
N GLN A 15 -23.24 21.91 -45.47
CA GLN A 15 -23.07 21.04 -46.65
C GLN A 15 -23.38 19.61 -46.17
N HIS A 16 -24.57 19.07 -46.50
CA HIS A 16 -24.90 18.21 -47.65
C HIS A 16 -24.57 16.71 -47.41
N GLU A 17 -25.64 15.95 -47.17
CA GLU A 17 -25.75 14.50 -47.30
C GLU A 17 -25.81 14.08 -48.78
N ASP A 18 -25.30 12.88 -49.06
CA ASP A 18 -25.77 11.95 -50.11
C ASP A 18 -25.49 10.49 -49.63
N PRO A 19 -26.19 9.45 -50.13
CA PRO A 19 -26.93 8.54 -49.26
C PRO A 19 -26.53 7.06 -49.44
N GLY A 20 -26.78 6.26 -48.40
CA GLY A 20 -27.12 4.85 -48.54
C GLY A 20 -25.97 3.84 -48.50
N ILE A 21 -25.77 3.22 -47.34
CA ILE A 21 -25.74 1.75 -47.23
C ILE A 21 -26.55 1.36 -45.99
N HIS A 22 -27.52 0.48 -46.21
CA HIS A 22 -28.44 -0.06 -45.23
C HIS A 22 -27.78 -0.63 -43.97
N ASN A 23 -28.32 -0.19 -42.84
CA ASN A 23 -28.85 -1.01 -41.75
C ASN A 23 -28.49 -2.51 -41.81
N ARG A 24 -27.62 -2.95 -40.89
CA ARG A 24 -27.70 -4.27 -40.24
C ARG A 24 -26.94 -4.23 -38.91
N ASN A 25 -27.66 -4.53 -37.84
CA ASN A 25 -27.23 -4.74 -36.45
C ASN A 25 -27.28 -3.53 -35.50
N GLN A 26 -28.41 -2.81 -35.48
CA GLN A 26 -28.99 -2.42 -34.18
C GLN A 26 -29.89 -3.57 -33.72
N GLN A 27 -29.35 -4.47 -32.90
CA GLN A 27 -30.21 -5.35 -32.11
C GLN A 27 -30.97 -4.45 -31.13
N ASP A 28 -32.29 -4.42 -31.25
CA ASP A 28 -33.17 -3.86 -30.23
C ASP A 28 -32.79 -4.48 -28.88
N TYR A 29 -32.23 -3.66 -27.97
CA TYR A 29 -31.98 -4.08 -26.61
C TYR A 29 -33.34 -4.17 -25.91
N ASP A 30 -33.90 -5.38 -25.88
CA ASP A 30 -35.13 -5.65 -25.15
C ASP A 30 -34.94 -5.30 -23.66
N ARG A 31 -35.62 -4.23 -23.25
CA ARG A 31 -35.58 -3.69 -21.88
C ARG A 31 -36.00 -4.74 -20.85
N TYR A 32 -36.89 -5.66 -21.24
CA TYR A 32 -37.49 -6.67 -20.38
C TYR A 32 -36.88 -8.06 -20.54
N ALA A 33 -35.82 -8.21 -21.35
CA ALA A 33 -35.11 -9.47 -21.51
C ALA A 33 -34.62 -10.01 -20.16
N LEU A 34 -35.05 -11.22 -19.78
CA LEU A 34 -34.64 -11.83 -18.52
C LEU A 34 -33.14 -12.16 -18.54
N PRO A 35 -32.43 -12.01 -17.40
CA PRO A 35 -31.06 -12.49 -17.33
C PRO A 35 -31.03 -13.99 -17.57
N GLU A 36 -30.13 -14.45 -18.44
CA GLU A 36 -30.00 -15.86 -18.76
C GLU A 36 -29.69 -16.71 -17.52
N GLY A 37 -30.46 -17.79 -17.34
CA GLY A 37 -30.39 -18.67 -16.17
C GLY A 37 -30.94 -18.04 -14.87
N TRP A 38 -31.70 -16.95 -14.96
CA TRP A 38 -32.38 -16.36 -13.80
C TRP A 38 -33.63 -17.15 -13.39
N VAL A 39 -34.39 -17.63 -14.38
CA VAL A 39 -35.51 -18.55 -14.18
C VAL A 39 -34.94 -19.91 -13.77
N GLY A 40 -35.43 -20.47 -12.66
CA GLY A 40 -34.91 -21.71 -12.06
C GLY A 40 -33.74 -21.52 -11.07
N CYS A 41 -33.11 -20.34 -11.01
CA CYS A 41 -32.16 -20.02 -9.94
C CYS A 41 -32.90 -19.80 -8.60
N PRO A 42 -32.49 -20.44 -7.50
CA PRO A 42 -33.13 -20.26 -6.19
C PRO A 42 -33.14 -18.79 -5.74
N ALA A 43 -34.18 -18.35 -5.05
CA ALA A 43 -34.38 -16.92 -4.75
C ALA A 43 -33.31 -16.31 -3.82
N PHE A 44 -33.13 -16.89 -2.63
CA PHE A 44 -32.18 -16.43 -1.62
C PHE A 44 -31.62 -17.62 -0.82
N GLY A 45 -30.51 -17.40 -0.11
CA GLY A 45 -29.90 -18.37 0.79
C GLY A 45 -30.19 -18.06 2.26
N GLU A 46 -29.63 -18.88 3.14
CA GLU A 46 -29.63 -18.63 4.57
C GLU A 46 -28.76 -17.43 4.93
N GLU A 47 -29.03 -16.87 6.11
CA GLU A 47 -28.26 -15.76 6.65
C GLU A 47 -26.84 -16.19 7.05
N ILE A 48 -25.88 -15.29 6.81
CA ILE A 48 -24.48 -15.45 7.16
C ILE A 48 -23.95 -14.13 7.72
N SER A 49 -23.80 -14.05 9.04
CA SER A 49 -23.26 -12.86 9.72
C SER A 49 -24.01 -11.56 9.37
N GLY A 50 -25.34 -11.63 9.42
CA GLY A 50 -26.29 -10.58 9.14
C GLY A 50 -26.51 -10.31 7.63
N ILE A 51 -25.91 -11.12 6.75
CA ILE A 51 -26.01 -10.97 5.29
C ILE A 51 -26.85 -12.09 4.70
N ILE A 52 -27.75 -11.75 3.77
CA ILE A 52 -28.63 -12.68 3.06
C ILE A 52 -28.22 -12.67 1.57
N PRO A 53 -27.57 -13.73 1.07
CA PRO A 53 -27.22 -13.83 -0.34
C PRO A 53 -28.47 -14.12 -1.18
N SER A 54 -28.68 -13.33 -2.23
CA SER A 54 -29.89 -13.40 -3.05
C SER A 54 -29.58 -13.24 -4.54
N LYS A 55 -30.43 -13.82 -5.39
CA LYS A 55 -30.46 -13.47 -6.82
C LYS A 55 -31.08 -12.08 -6.99
N VAL A 56 -30.85 -11.42 -8.13
CA VAL A 56 -31.45 -10.09 -8.33
C VAL A 56 -32.98 -10.21 -8.37
N PRO A 57 -33.73 -9.47 -7.54
CA PRO A 57 -35.17 -9.38 -7.73
C PRO A 57 -35.46 -8.55 -8.98
N LEU A 58 -36.49 -8.90 -9.73
CA LEU A 58 -36.92 -8.15 -10.91
C LEU A 58 -38.17 -7.34 -10.56
N GLY A 59 -38.20 -6.06 -10.93
CA GLY A 59 -39.32 -5.18 -10.68
C GLY A 59 -40.61 -5.69 -11.33
N GLU A 60 -41.75 -5.18 -10.87
CA GLU A 60 -43.08 -5.64 -11.33
C GLU A 60 -43.26 -5.55 -12.85
N SER A 61 -42.52 -4.67 -13.52
CA SER A 61 -42.52 -4.55 -14.98
C SER A 61 -41.99 -5.78 -15.73
N PHE A 62 -41.30 -6.70 -15.05
CA PHE A 62 -40.84 -7.97 -15.63
C PHE A 62 -41.85 -9.09 -15.43
N SER A 63 -42.89 -8.91 -14.60
CA SER A 63 -43.82 -9.98 -14.21
C SER A 63 -44.46 -10.67 -15.41
N ASP A 64 -44.91 -9.91 -16.41
CA ASP A 64 -45.56 -10.44 -17.63
C ASP A 64 -44.60 -11.22 -18.54
N HIS A 65 -43.29 -11.09 -18.32
CA HIS A 65 -42.24 -11.71 -19.12
C HIS A 65 -41.64 -12.96 -18.43
N ILE A 66 -42.03 -13.24 -17.17
CA ILE A 66 -41.55 -14.40 -16.40
C ILE A 66 -42.57 -15.53 -16.51
N GLN A 67 -42.21 -16.59 -17.23
CA GLN A 67 -42.97 -17.84 -17.21
C GLN A 67 -42.57 -18.64 -15.96
N GLY A 68 -43.23 -18.39 -14.82
CA GLY A 68 -42.99 -19.09 -13.56
C GLY A 68 -43.15 -18.21 -12.32
N GLU A 69 -42.46 -18.58 -11.23
CA GLU A 69 -42.48 -17.80 -9.99
C GLU A 69 -41.78 -16.45 -10.16
N THR A 70 -42.50 -15.38 -9.81
CA THR A 70 -41.95 -14.04 -9.74
C THR A 70 -41.10 -13.85 -8.48
N TYR A 71 -40.12 -12.96 -8.57
CA TYR A 71 -39.28 -12.60 -7.43
C TYR A 71 -38.98 -11.10 -7.48
N THR A 72 -39.90 -10.31 -6.93
CA THR A 72 -39.87 -8.85 -6.92
C THR A 72 -39.34 -8.29 -5.61
N PRO A 73 -38.87 -7.02 -5.55
CA PRO A 73 -38.45 -6.39 -4.30
C PRO A 73 -39.48 -6.53 -3.16
N LYS A 74 -40.78 -6.32 -3.46
CA LYS A 74 -41.87 -6.48 -2.48
C LYS A 74 -41.97 -7.91 -1.96
N GLN A 75 -41.86 -8.91 -2.83
CA GLN A 75 -41.85 -10.31 -2.44
C GLN A 75 -40.63 -10.66 -1.59
N VAL A 76 -39.44 -10.12 -1.92
CA VAL A 76 -38.23 -10.33 -1.11
C VAL A 76 -38.46 -9.82 0.30
N ILE A 77 -38.93 -8.58 0.45
CA ILE A 77 -39.16 -7.94 1.75
C ILE A 77 -40.18 -8.76 2.56
N HIS A 78 -41.30 -9.14 1.94
CA HIS A 78 -42.33 -9.94 2.59
C HIS A 78 -41.79 -11.31 3.03
N GLN A 79 -41.09 -12.02 2.16
CA GLN A 79 -40.51 -13.33 2.46
C GLN A 79 -39.48 -13.27 3.59
N GLN A 80 -38.60 -12.25 3.61
CA GLN A 80 -37.63 -12.09 4.70
C GLN A 80 -38.32 -11.72 6.02
N ARG A 81 -39.35 -10.87 6.00
CA ARG A 81 -40.17 -10.55 7.19
C ARG A 81 -40.84 -11.80 7.78
N LEU A 82 -41.37 -12.69 6.93
CA LEU A 82 -41.94 -13.97 7.38
C LEU A 82 -40.92 -14.88 8.08
N LEU A 83 -39.65 -14.77 7.71
CA LEU A 83 -38.53 -15.48 8.36
C LEU A 83 -37.98 -14.73 9.59
N GLY A 84 -38.65 -13.66 10.04
CA GLY A 84 -38.21 -12.82 11.15
C GLY A 84 -37.00 -11.94 10.83
N ARG A 85 -36.69 -11.71 9.54
CA ARG A 85 -35.53 -10.95 9.07
C ARG A 85 -35.97 -9.60 8.49
N GLU A 86 -35.86 -8.54 9.28
CA GLU A 86 -36.13 -7.18 8.78
C GLU A 86 -34.92 -6.63 8.01
N LEU A 87 -35.11 -6.24 6.74
CA LEU A 87 -34.04 -5.69 5.92
C LEU A 87 -33.78 -4.23 6.28
N GLY A 88 -32.50 -3.82 6.29
CA GLY A 88 -32.10 -2.43 6.47
C GLY A 88 -31.20 -1.89 5.35
N LEU A 89 -30.58 -2.78 4.57
CA LEU A 89 -29.70 -2.43 3.48
C LEU A 89 -29.79 -3.45 2.35
N VAL A 90 -29.77 -2.98 1.10
CA VAL A 90 -29.55 -3.78 -0.10
C VAL A 90 -28.23 -3.37 -0.73
N ILE A 91 -27.35 -4.33 -0.97
CA ILE A 91 -26.13 -4.14 -1.77
C ILE A 91 -26.31 -4.85 -3.10
N ASP A 92 -26.34 -4.05 -4.16
CA ASP A 92 -26.56 -4.49 -5.54
C ASP A 92 -25.22 -4.52 -6.30
N LEU A 93 -24.79 -5.72 -6.66
CA LEU A 93 -23.52 -6.00 -7.34
C LEU A 93 -23.67 -6.07 -8.88
N THR A 94 -24.86 -5.81 -9.44
CA THR A 94 -25.10 -5.95 -10.88
C THR A 94 -24.54 -4.76 -11.67
N ASN A 95 -24.08 -4.99 -12.91
CA ASN A 95 -23.57 -3.93 -13.79
C ASN A 95 -24.69 -3.26 -14.63
N THR A 96 -25.89 -3.16 -14.09
CA THR A 96 -27.04 -2.55 -14.78
C THR A 96 -28.01 -2.01 -13.75
N THR A 97 -28.79 -0.99 -14.12
CA THR A 97 -29.85 -0.41 -13.28
C THR A 97 -31.24 -0.77 -13.78
N ARG A 98 -31.36 -1.66 -14.77
CA ARG A 98 -32.64 -1.97 -15.43
C ARG A 98 -33.59 -2.87 -14.64
N TYR A 99 -33.08 -3.57 -13.63
CA TYR A 99 -33.82 -4.67 -13.01
C TYR A 99 -34.94 -4.20 -12.08
N TYR A 100 -34.75 -3.11 -11.35
CA TYR A 100 -35.77 -2.51 -10.50
C TYR A 100 -35.41 -1.04 -10.20
N PRO A 101 -36.41 -0.18 -9.92
CA PRO A 101 -36.16 1.17 -9.43
C PRO A 101 -35.75 1.16 -7.95
N VAL A 102 -34.77 1.99 -7.59
CA VAL A 102 -34.25 2.10 -6.20
C VAL A 102 -35.36 2.47 -5.19
N SER A 103 -36.37 3.22 -5.64
CA SER A 103 -37.54 3.61 -4.85
C SER A 103 -38.33 2.45 -4.28
N ASP A 104 -38.22 1.24 -4.85
CA ASP A 104 -38.89 0.05 -4.31
C ASP A 104 -38.35 -0.38 -2.94
N TRP A 105 -37.12 0.03 -2.61
CA TRP A 105 -36.49 -0.22 -1.30
C TRP A 105 -36.62 0.98 -0.37
N GLU A 106 -36.40 2.19 -0.89
CA GLU A 106 -36.39 3.41 -0.08
C GLU A 106 -37.75 3.70 0.56
N ARG A 107 -38.86 3.41 -0.13
CA ARG A 107 -40.22 3.54 0.42
C ARG A 107 -40.46 2.67 1.65
N GLU A 108 -39.73 1.56 1.77
CA GLU A 108 -39.81 0.63 2.91
C GLU A 108 -38.76 0.95 3.98
N GLY A 109 -38.05 2.09 3.86
CA GLY A 109 -37.00 2.48 4.80
C GLY A 109 -35.71 1.65 4.69
N ILE A 110 -35.49 0.99 3.55
CA ILE A 110 -34.33 0.15 3.28
C ILE A 110 -33.33 0.93 2.43
N ARG A 111 -32.10 1.11 2.94
CA ARG A 111 -31.03 1.80 2.20
C ARG A 111 -30.59 0.95 1.01
N HIS A 112 -30.24 1.56 -0.12
CA HIS A 112 -29.70 0.87 -1.29
C HIS A 112 -28.29 1.37 -1.62
N VAL A 113 -27.38 0.43 -1.88
CA VAL A 113 -26.00 0.71 -2.28
C VAL A 113 -25.67 -0.09 -3.54
N LYS A 114 -25.19 0.62 -4.57
CA LYS A 114 -24.73 0.01 -5.83
C LYS A 114 -23.21 -0.12 -5.85
N ILE A 115 -22.70 -1.34 -6.06
CA ILE A 115 -21.28 -1.63 -6.30
C ILE A 115 -21.19 -2.32 -7.66
N LYS A 116 -20.91 -1.53 -8.71
CA LYS A 116 -20.93 -2.03 -10.09
C LYS A 116 -19.71 -2.94 -10.33
N CYS A 117 -19.92 -4.26 -10.20
CA CYS A 117 -18.92 -5.24 -10.58
C CYS A 117 -18.96 -5.45 -12.10
N GLN A 118 -17.80 -5.48 -12.76
CA GLN A 118 -17.73 -5.76 -14.20
C GLN A 118 -18.44 -7.08 -14.55
N GLY A 119 -19.02 -7.14 -15.75
CA GLY A 119 -19.72 -8.31 -16.26
C GLY A 119 -18.79 -9.18 -17.11
N ARG A 120 -19.09 -10.48 -17.18
CA ARG A 120 -18.32 -11.53 -17.89
C ARG A 120 -16.93 -11.77 -17.30
N ASP A 121 -16.80 -12.93 -16.64
CA ASP A 121 -15.56 -13.66 -16.28
C ASP A 121 -14.43 -12.91 -15.55
N SER A 122 -14.67 -11.69 -15.08
CA SER A 122 -13.79 -11.02 -14.12
C SER A 122 -14.30 -11.20 -12.69
N VAL A 123 -13.40 -11.46 -11.75
CA VAL A 123 -13.69 -11.31 -10.31
C VAL A 123 -13.81 -9.82 -9.94
N PRO A 124 -14.57 -9.47 -8.89
CA PRO A 124 -14.58 -8.11 -8.37
C PRO A 124 -13.16 -7.62 -8.01
N ASP A 125 -12.85 -6.37 -8.35
CA ASP A 125 -11.58 -5.73 -8.03
C ASP A 125 -11.47 -5.35 -6.53
N SER A 126 -10.24 -5.09 -6.06
CA SER A 126 -9.97 -4.76 -4.65
C SER A 126 -10.73 -3.52 -4.16
N GLU A 127 -10.97 -2.52 -5.01
CA GLU A 127 -11.72 -1.32 -4.62
C GLU A 127 -13.19 -1.67 -4.35
N SER A 128 -13.79 -2.47 -5.23
CA SER A 128 -15.15 -2.99 -5.07
C SER A 128 -15.28 -3.87 -3.81
N VAL A 129 -14.30 -4.71 -3.51
CA VAL A 129 -14.26 -5.55 -2.29
C VAL A 129 -14.15 -4.68 -1.03
N ASN A 130 -13.23 -3.71 -1.02
CA ASN A 130 -13.04 -2.81 0.12
C ASN A 130 -14.29 -1.97 0.38
N LYS A 131 -14.94 -1.46 -0.67
CA LYS A 131 -16.21 -0.75 -0.57
C LYS A 131 -17.32 -1.63 0.00
N PHE A 132 -17.40 -2.89 -0.42
CA PHE A 132 -18.37 -3.84 0.11
C PHE A 132 -18.18 -4.04 1.61
N ILE A 133 -16.95 -4.34 2.05
CA ILE A 133 -16.63 -4.56 3.46
C ILE A 133 -16.94 -3.31 4.29
N ASP A 134 -16.54 -2.13 3.81
CA ASP A 134 -16.80 -0.86 4.50
C ASP A 134 -18.30 -0.58 4.69
N GLU A 135 -19.12 -0.79 3.65
CA GLU A 135 -20.57 -0.59 3.74
C GLU A 135 -21.26 -1.56 4.70
N VAL A 136 -20.83 -2.82 4.70
CA VAL A 136 -21.31 -3.84 5.63
C VAL A 136 -20.89 -3.51 7.07
N SER A 137 -19.63 -3.17 7.29
CA SER A 137 -19.10 -2.79 8.61
C SER A 137 -19.79 -1.54 9.16
N LYS A 138 -20.01 -0.51 8.33
CA LYS A 138 -20.74 0.70 8.70
C LYS A 138 -22.18 0.42 9.08
N PHE A 139 -22.85 -0.48 8.34
CA PHE A 139 -24.22 -0.86 8.67
C PHE A 139 -24.31 -1.51 10.06
N PHE A 140 -23.39 -2.41 10.39
CA PHE A 140 -23.37 -3.07 11.71
C PHE A 140 -22.80 -2.22 12.84
N SER A 141 -22.00 -1.18 12.55
CA SER A 141 -21.48 -0.26 13.57
C SER A 141 -22.54 0.69 14.11
N HIS A 142 -23.52 1.07 13.27
CA HIS A 142 -24.64 1.92 13.67
C HIS A 142 -25.74 1.06 14.31
N LYS A 143 -25.48 0.55 15.51
CA LYS A 143 -26.47 -0.20 16.29
C LYS A 143 -27.58 0.74 16.77
N THR A 144 -28.71 0.72 16.09
CA THR A 144 -30.02 1.06 16.67
C THR A 144 -30.90 -0.17 16.59
N ASP A 145 -31.30 -0.71 17.74
CA ASP A 145 -32.24 -1.83 17.83
C ASP A 145 -33.60 -1.42 17.23
N PRO A 146 -34.31 -2.29 16.46
CA PRO A 146 -34.07 -3.71 16.21
C PRO A 146 -32.94 -4.04 15.20
N MET A 147 -32.24 -5.17 15.42
CA MET A 147 -31.26 -5.74 14.48
C MET A 147 -31.86 -5.96 13.08
N LYS A 148 -31.27 -5.30 12.08
CA LYS A 148 -31.64 -5.42 10.66
C LYS A 148 -30.61 -6.22 9.87
N PHE A 149 -31.02 -6.77 8.74
CA PHE A 149 -30.21 -7.60 7.85
C PHE A 149 -29.85 -6.87 6.54
N ILE A 150 -28.79 -7.34 5.90
CA ILE A 150 -28.32 -6.85 4.59
C ILE A 150 -28.68 -7.88 3.52
N LEU A 151 -29.42 -7.48 2.50
CA LEU A 151 -29.61 -8.30 1.29
C LEU A 151 -28.48 -8.00 0.29
N VAL A 152 -27.70 -9.01 -0.08
CA VAL A 152 -26.63 -8.85 -1.08
C VAL A 152 -26.98 -9.67 -2.30
N HIS A 153 -27.07 -9.02 -3.46
CA HIS A 153 -27.36 -9.73 -4.70
C HIS A 153 -26.44 -9.35 -5.85
N CYS A 154 -26.29 -10.30 -6.75
CA CYS A 154 -25.86 -10.08 -8.12
C CYS A 154 -26.92 -10.71 -9.04
N THR A 155 -26.60 -10.97 -10.31
CA THR A 155 -27.57 -11.62 -11.22
C THR A 155 -28.16 -12.91 -10.65
N HIS A 156 -27.32 -13.80 -10.12
CA HIS A 156 -27.75 -15.12 -9.60
C HIS A 156 -27.53 -15.31 -8.10
N GLY A 157 -26.75 -14.44 -7.45
CA GLY A 157 -26.49 -14.52 -6.01
C GLY A 157 -25.43 -15.55 -5.58
N HIS A 158 -24.58 -16.03 -6.50
CA HIS A 158 -23.59 -17.09 -6.23
C HIS A 158 -22.14 -16.61 -6.34
N ASN A 159 -21.57 -16.46 -7.55
CA ASN A 159 -20.13 -16.21 -7.70
C ASN A 159 -19.68 -14.84 -7.17
N ARG A 160 -20.20 -13.72 -7.70
CA ARG A 160 -19.85 -12.37 -7.22
C ARG A 160 -20.29 -12.12 -5.79
N THR A 161 -21.52 -12.53 -5.45
CA THR A 161 -22.06 -12.43 -4.08
C THR A 161 -21.20 -13.23 -3.10
N GLY A 162 -20.85 -14.47 -3.44
CA GLY A 162 -19.99 -15.33 -2.63
C GLY A 162 -18.59 -14.78 -2.47
N PHE A 163 -17.98 -14.27 -3.54
CA PHE A 163 -16.67 -13.63 -3.50
C PHE A 163 -16.62 -12.48 -2.50
N MET A 164 -17.60 -11.57 -2.57
CA MET A 164 -17.73 -10.44 -1.64
C MET A 164 -17.94 -10.91 -0.19
N ILE A 165 -18.84 -11.87 0.03
CA ILE A 165 -19.15 -12.40 1.37
C ILE A 165 -17.96 -13.17 1.94
N VAL A 166 -17.27 -14.00 1.16
CA VAL A 166 -16.08 -14.74 1.60
C VAL A 166 -14.97 -13.78 2.03
N HIS A 167 -14.70 -12.74 1.23
CA HIS A 167 -13.78 -11.68 1.66
C HIS A 167 -14.23 -11.09 2.99
N PHE A 168 -15.49 -10.65 3.13
CA PHE A 168 -16.01 -10.10 4.38
C PHE A 168 -15.86 -11.04 5.59
N LEU A 169 -16.12 -12.34 5.43
CA LEU A 169 -15.99 -13.32 6.50
C LEU A 169 -14.53 -13.49 6.96
N ILE A 170 -13.59 -13.57 6.03
CA ILE A 170 -12.16 -13.67 6.36
C ILE A 170 -11.71 -12.41 7.12
N HIS A 171 -12.17 -11.24 6.69
CA HIS A 171 -11.85 -9.96 7.32
C HIS A 171 -12.43 -9.78 8.72
N THR A 172 -13.64 -10.27 8.96
CA THR A 172 -14.35 -10.02 10.22
C THR A 172 -14.21 -11.16 11.24
N LYS A 173 -14.00 -12.40 10.79
CA LYS A 173 -13.90 -13.57 11.67
C LYS A 173 -12.50 -14.18 11.76
N SER A 174 -11.54 -13.73 10.95
CA SER A 174 -10.18 -14.27 10.92
C SER A 174 -10.13 -15.79 10.64
N ILE A 175 -11.01 -16.26 9.77
CA ILE A 175 -11.08 -17.67 9.33
C ILE A 175 -10.34 -17.86 8.00
N SER A 176 -9.98 -19.10 7.67
CA SER A 176 -9.31 -19.44 6.41
C SER A 176 -10.22 -19.26 5.19
N VAL A 177 -9.63 -19.19 3.99
CA VAL A 177 -10.38 -19.15 2.72
C VAL A 177 -11.30 -20.36 2.61
N THR A 178 -10.77 -21.54 2.94
CA THR A 178 -11.51 -22.82 2.93
C THR A 178 -12.74 -22.78 3.84
N GLU A 179 -12.58 -22.30 5.07
CA GLU A 179 -13.67 -22.23 6.05
C GLU A 179 -14.72 -21.19 5.63
N ALA A 180 -14.30 -20.04 5.10
CA ALA A 180 -15.20 -19.01 4.61
C ALA A 180 -16.00 -19.47 3.38
N ILE A 181 -15.37 -20.17 2.42
CA ILE A 181 -16.04 -20.78 1.27
C ILE A 181 -17.06 -21.82 1.74
N SER A 182 -16.71 -22.65 2.72
CA SER A 182 -17.61 -23.65 3.31
C SER A 182 -18.85 -23.00 3.95
N GLN A 183 -18.65 -21.93 4.75
CA GLN A 183 -19.77 -21.17 5.34
C GLN A 183 -20.69 -20.59 4.27
N PHE A 184 -20.13 -20.01 3.20
CA PHE A 184 -20.94 -19.51 2.09
C PHE A 184 -21.69 -20.62 1.35
N SER A 185 -21.03 -21.74 1.05
CA SER A 185 -21.64 -22.87 0.35
C SER A 185 -22.80 -23.48 1.15
N ARG A 186 -22.64 -23.62 2.48
CA ARG A 186 -23.71 -24.12 3.37
C ARG A 186 -24.95 -23.25 3.34
N ALA A 187 -24.78 -21.92 3.36
CA ALA A 187 -25.89 -20.99 3.38
C ALA A 187 -26.47 -20.71 1.99
N ARG A 188 -25.69 -20.87 0.92
CA ARG A 188 -26.14 -20.61 -0.45
C ARG A 188 -25.67 -21.71 -1.40
N GLN A 189 -26.25 -22.90 -1.28
CA GLN A 189 -25.89 -24.06 -2.11
C GLN A 189 -26.03 -23.78 -3.62
N PRO A 190 -25.09 -24.22 -4.47
CA PRO A 190 -23.89 -25.01 -4.12
C PRO A 190 -22.69 -24.15 -3.65
N GLY A 191 -22.84 -22.84 -3.57
CA GLY A 191 -21.77 -21.89 -3.28
C GLY A 191 -21.28 -21.17 -4.53
N ILE A 192 -19.98 -20.87 -4.57
CA ILE A 192 -19.27 -20.35 -5.75
C ILE A 192 -19.01 -21.54 -6.68
N TYR A 193 -19.50 -21.49 -7.91
CA TYR A 193 -19.40 -22.58 -8.91
C TYR A 193 -18.53 -22.20 -10.13
N LYS A 194 -17.79 -21.09 -10.04
CA LYS A 194 -16.75 -20.72 -11.02
C LYS A 194 -15.38 -20.86 -10.42
N GLN A 195 -14.50 -21.56 -11.12
CA GLN A 195 -13.17 -21.94 -10.63
C GLN A 195 -12.28 -20.70 -10.41
N ASP A 196 -12.26 -19.76 -11.35
CA ASP A 196 -11.47 -18.52 -11.27
C ASP A 196 -11.76 -17.69 -10.02
N TYR A 197 -13.01 -17.71 -9.54
CA TYR A 197 -13.40 -17.02 -8.31
C TYR A 197 -12.81 -17.68 -7.07
N ILE A 198 -12.78 -19.01 -7.02
CA ILE A 198 -12.16 -19.76 -5.92
C ILE A 198 -10.65 -19.56 -5.94
N ASP A 199 -10.02 -19.67 -7.11
CA ASP A 199 -8.57 -19.55 -7.22
C ASP A 199 -8.12 -18.11 -6.91
N ALA A 200 -8.86 -17.10 -7.36
CA ALA A 200 -8.61 -15.71 -6.99
C ALA A 200 -8.71 -15.45 -5.48
N LEU A 201 -9.61 -16.12 -4.76
CA LEU A 201 -9.68 -16.03 -3.29
C LEU A 201 -8.42 -16.60 -2.65
N TYR A 202 -7.99 -17.82 -3.01
CA TYR A 202 -6.76 -18.41 -2.48
C TYR A 202 -5.52 -17.57 -2.80
N MET A 203 -5.43 -17.03 -4.03
CA MET A 203 -4.37 -16.12 -4.42
C MET A 203 -4.37 -14.84 -3.60
N SER A 204 -5.53 -14.22 -3.39
CA SER A 204 -5.65 -12.94 -2.64
C SER A 204 -5.20 -13.04 -1.19
N TYR A 205 -5.28 -14.24 -0.58
CA TYR A 205 -4.91 -14.48 0.81
C TYR A 205 -3.60 -15.26 0.98
N HIS A 206 -2.95 -15.62 -0.12
CA HIS A 206 -1.75 -16.47 -0.19
C HIS A 206 -1.92 -17.82 0.53
N GLU A 207 -3.14 -18.35 0.58
CA GLU A 207 -3.41 -19.70 1.09
C GLU A 207 -3.25 -20.71 -0.04
N ARG A 208 -2.73 -21.90 0.26
CA ARG A 208 -2.75 -23.01 -0.70
C ARG A 208 -4.17 -23.56 -0.79
N LYS A 209 -4.70 -23.70 -2.00
CA LYS A 209 -5.94 -24.43 -2.25
C LYS A 209 -5.78 -25.92 -1.92
N PRO A 210 -6.54 -26.47 -0.97
CA PRO A 210 -6.53 -27.91 -0.67
C PRO A 210 -7.13 -28.70 -1.84
N ASP A 211 -6.62 -29.91 -2.09
CA ASP A 211 -7.15 -30.81 -3.13
C ASP A 211 -8.61 -31.24 -2.85
N SER A 212 -9.04 -31.17 -1.58
CA SER A 212 -10.41 -31.43 -1.15
C SER A 212 -11.40 -30.36 -1.59
N ILE A 213 -10.94 -29.16 -1.96
CA ILE A 213 -11.81 -28.08 -2.46
C ILE A 213 -12.02 -28.26 -3.95
N VAL A 214 -13.11 -28.95 -4.27
CA VAL A 214 -13.60 -29.13 -5.64
C VAL A 214 -14.62 -28.03 -5.93
N CYS A 215 -14.39 -27.26 -7.00
CA CYS A 215 -15.38 -26.30 -7.46
C CYS A 215 -16.65 -27.06 -7.87
N PRO A 216 -17.82 -26.72 -7.30
CA PRO A 216 -19.08 -27.35 -7.69
C PRO A 216 -19.31 -27.21 -9.20
N HIS A 217 -19.93 -28.24 -9.79
CA HIS A 217 -20.37 -28.13 -11.18
C HIS A 217 -21.33 -26.95 -11.37
N THR A 218 -21.26 -26.33 -12.54
CA THR A 218 -22.20 -25.26 -12.91
C THR A 218 -23.64 -25.80 -12.79
N PRO A 219 -24.51 -25.15 -12.00
CA PRO A 219 -25.86 -25.62 -11.76
C PRO A 219 -26.68 -25.79 -13.04
N GLU A 220 -27.64 -26.73 -13.02
CA GLU A 220 -28.44 -27.08 -14.21
C GLU A 220 -29.22 -25.89 -14.77
N TRP A 221 -29.73 -25.02 -13.89
CA TRP A 221 -30.44 -23.79 -14.26
C TRP A 221 -29.58 -22.76 -15.01
N LYS A 222 -28.25 -22.96 -15.10
CA LYS A 222 -27.34 -22.08 -15.82
C LYS A 222 -26.80 -22.66 -17.13
N ARG A 223 -27.11 -23.92 -17.47
CA ARG A 223 -26.52 -24.62 -18.64
C ARG A 223 -27.00 -24.05 -19.98
N SER A 224 -26.23 -23.11 -20.52
CA SER A 224 -26.07 -22.81 -21.97
C SER A 224 -24.62 -22.36 -22.18
N SER A 225 -24.07 -22.74 -23.35
CA SER A 225 -22.65 -22.77 -23.73
C SER A 225 -21.90 -21.45 -23.51
N ASP A 226 -20.69 -21.50 -22.93
CA ASP A 226 -19.51 -20.85 -23.50
C ASP A 226 -18.20 -21.26 -22.79
N GLN A 227 -17.15 -21.37 -23.61
CA GLN A 227 -15.78 -21.78 -23.33
C GLN A 227 -14.87 -20.59 -22.95
N ASP A 228 -13.82 -20.92 -22.22
CA ASP A 228 -12.81 -20.08 -21.57
C ASP A 228 -11.97 -19.21 -22.51
N ASN A 229 -11.44 -18.08 -21.97
CA ASN A 229 -10.19 -17.47 -22.43
C ASN A 229 -9.55 -16.60 -21.32
N GLU A 230 -8.32 -16.97 -20.94
CA GLU A 230 -7.45 -16.25 -20.00
C GLU A 230 -6.80 -15.02 -20.66
N ASN A 231 -6.69 -13.91 -19.92
CA ASN A 231 -5.89 -12.74 -20.31
C ASN A 231 -4.62 -12.63 -19.47
N HIS A 232 -3.47 -12.58 -20.14
CA HIS A 232 -2.17 -12.24 -19.58
C HIS A 232 -2.06 -10.74 -19.23
N VAL A 233 -1.57 -10.45 -18.03
CA VAL A 233 -1.15 -9.11 -17.61
C VAL A 233 0.31 -8.89 -18.00
N ARG A 234 0.59 -7.74 -18.63
CA ARG A 234 1.94 -7.28 -19.02
C ARG A 234 2.73 -6.81 -17.79
N ASN A 235 3.97 -7.28 -17.67
CA ASN A 235 4.94 -6.80 -16.67
C ASN A 235 5.62 -5.51 -17.17
N GLY A 236 5.34 -4.39 -16.50
CA GLY A 236 6.23 -3.22 -16.51
C GLY A 236 7.35 -3.40 -15.48
N GLY A 237 8.51 -2.77 -15.68
CA GLY A 237 9.60 -2.79 -14.70
C GLY A 237 9.18 -2.13 -13.38
N MET A 238 9.69 -2.63 -12.24
CA MET A 238 9.34 -2.08 -10.93
C MET A 238 10.05 -0.75 -10.69
N THR A 239 9.36 0.20 -10.07
CA THR A 239 9.90 1.50 -9.68
C THR A 239 9.73 1.75 -8.19
N ILE A 240 10.62 2.57 -7.61
CA ILE A 240 10.56 2.98 -6.19
C ILE A 240 9.31 3.83 -5.91
N ASP A 241 8.75 4.45 -6.95
CA ASP A 241 7.55 5.28 -6.89
C ASP A 241 6.23 4.50 -7.06
N ASP A 242 6.32 3.17 -7.23
CA ASP A 242 5.13 2.32 -7.37
C ASP A 242 4.25 2.39 -6.11
N ILE A 243 2.96 2.61 -6.32
CA ILE A 243 2.01 2.68 -5.21
C ILE A 243 1.63 1.26 -4.76
N LEU A 244 2.17 0.83 -3.61
CA LEU A 244 1.99 -0.51 -3.07
C LEU A 244 0.75 -0.64 -2.16
N GLY A 245 -0.01 -1.72 -2.34
CA GLY A 245 -1.16 -2.08 -1.53
C GLY A 245 -2.44 -1.34 -1.89
N ASP A 246 -3.56 -1.70 -1.25
CA ASP A 246 -4.88 -1.15 -1.52
C ASP A 246 -5.19 0.07 -0.63
N SER A 247 -5.94 1.03 -1.16
CA SER A 247 -6.45 2.15 -0.35
C SER A 247 -7.46 1.68 0.69
N ILE A 248 -7.44 2.30 1.88
CA ILE A 248 -8.38 1.97 2.95
C ILE A 248 -9.41 3.09 3.16
N PRO A 249 -10.60 2.78 3.73
CA PRO A 249 -11.60 3.78 4.09
C PRO A 249 -11.05 4.87 5.01
N PHE A 250 -11.55 6.10 4.86
CA PHE A 250 -11.09 7.27 5.61
C PHE A 250 -11.22 7.10 7.13
N ASP A 251 -12.33 6.54 7.61
CA ASP A 251 -12.59 6.35 9.03
C ASP A 251 -11.61 5.33 9.64
N GLN A 252 -11.34 4.23 8.91
CA GLN A 252 -10.33 3.25 9.30
C GLN A 252 -8.94 3.89 9.37
N GLN A 253 -8.57 4.68 8.35
CA GLN A 253 -7.31 5.40 8.34
C GLN A 253 -7.18 6.34 9.54
N LYS A 254 -8.24 7.10 9.87
CA LYS A 254 -8.22 8.02 11.00
C LYS A 254 -8.00 7.29 12.32
N MET A 255 -8.70 6.18 12.57
CA MET A 255 -8.50 5.35 13.77
C MET A 255 -7.07 4.81 13.86
N MET A 256 -6.50 4.35 12.73
CA MET A 256 -5.12 3.86 12.69
C MET A 256 -4.08 4.96 12.88
N GLN A 257 -4.34 6.19 12.39
CA GLN A 257 -3.49 7.36 12.65
C GLN A 257 -3.46 7.69 14.15
N GLU A 258 -4.61 7.67 14.82
CA GLU A 258 -4.73 7.90 16.26
C GLU A 258 -3.98 6.79 17.04
N ALA A 259 -4.12 5.52 16.64
CA ALA A 259 -3.39 4.42 17.25
C ALA A 259 -1.86 4.57 17.11
N CYS A 260 -1.36 5.02 15.94
CA CYS A 260 0.06 5.30 15.76
C CYS A 260 0.55 6.44 16.67
N TYR A 261 -0.28 7.45 16.92
CA TYR A 261 0.03 8.53 17.86
C TYR A 261 0.12 8.03 19.29
N HIS A 262 -0.83 7.19 19.72
CA HIS A 262 -0.79 6.56 21.03
C HIS A 262 0.45 5.67 21.20
N ALA A 263 0.81 4.88 20.18
CA ALA A 263 2.02 4.05 20.19
C ALA A 263 3.31 4.89 20.35
N LEU A 264 3.30 6.15 19.93
CA LEU A 264 4.43 7.08 20.01
C LEU A 264 4.36 8.04 21.21
N ASP A 265 3.45 7.80 22.17
CA ASP A 265 3.21 8.69 23.31
C ASP A 265 2.94 10.16 22.90
N LEU A 266 2.28 10.39 21.75
CA LEU A 266 1.97 11.72 21.22
C LEU A 266 0.55 12.17 21.59
N VAL A 267 0.42 13.46 21.97
CA VAL A 267 -0.88 14.08 22.26
C VAL A 267 -1.59 14.51 20.97
N ILE A 268 -2.84 14.09 20.80
CA ILE A 268 -3.72 14.51 19.71
C ILE A 268 -4.30 15.88 20.05
N THR A 269 -3.84 16.92 19.36
CA THR A 269 -4.19 18.32 19.65
C THR A 269 -5.24 18.85 18.67
N GLY A 270 -6.43 18.25 18.60
CA GLY A 270 -7.61 18.76 17.87
C GLY A 270 -7.44 19.13 16.39
N ARG A 271 -6.25 18.95 15.79
CA ARG A 271 -5.96 19.29 14.40
C ARG A 271 -6.67 18.28 13.50
N TRP A 272 -7.34 18.80 12.48
CA TRP A 272 -8.04 17.99 11.48
C TRP A 272 -7.10 17.06 10.67
N LYS A 273 -5.80 17.39 10.61
CA LYS A 273 -4.78 16.58 9.95
C LYS A 273 -3.58 16.36 10.87
N LEU A 274 -3.33 15.09 11.21
CA LEU A 274 -2.18 14.68 12.00
C LEU A 274 -0.92 14.64 11.11
N PRO A 275 0.20 15.29 11.49
CA PRO A 275 1.46 15.13 10.77
C PRO A 275 2.04 13.72 10.93
N PHE A 276 2.82 13.28 9.94
CA PHE A 276 3.54 12.02 10.02
C PHE A 276 4.44 12.00 11.28
N PRO A 277 4.36 10.95 12.12
CA PRO A 277 4.97 10.99 13.45
C PRO A 277 6.36 10.33 13.51
N GLY A 278 6.79 9.61 12.46
CA GLY A 278 8.07 8.88 12.46
C GLY A 278 9.30 9.78 12.63
N SER A 279 10.38 9.20 13.18
CA SER A 279 11.63 9.92 13.48
C SER A 279 12.36 10.42 12.24
N HIS A 280 12.96 11.60 12.25
CA HIS A 280 13.67 12.20 11.13
C HIS A 280 15.13 12.49 11.49
N PRO A 281 16.11 11.93 10.74
CA PRO A 281 17.52 12.22 10.94
C PRO A 281 17.88 13.65 10.56
N VAL A 282 18.80 14.25 11.31
CA VAL A 282 19.46 15.53 10.99
C VAL A 282 20.79 15.28 10.26
N SER A 283 21.17 16.20 9.37
CA SER A 283 22.43 16.06 8.64
C SER A 283 23.62 16.23 9.60
N LEU A 284 24.61 15.34 9.47
CA LEU A 284 25.90 15.47 10.13
C LEU A 284 26.58 16.76 9.66
N ASN A 285 26.99 17.58 10.61
CA ASN A 285 27.70 18.82 10.40
C ASN A 285 28.79 18.97 11.47
N ARG A 286 29.68 19.96 11.31
CA ARG A 286 30.81 20.14 12.23
C ARG A 286 30.40 20.45 13.69
N GLU A 287 29.21 20.99 13.90
CA GLU A 287 28.69 21.31 15.23
C GLU A 287 28.18 20.05 15.95
N ASN A 288 27.37 19.23 15.28
CA ASN A 288 26.76 18.04 15.88
C ASN A 288 27.63 16.78 15.79
N GLN A 289 28.74 16.82 15.03
CA GLN A 289 29.72 15.73 14.98
C GLN A 289 30.29 15.39 16.36
N GLN A 290 30.38 16.37 17.26
CA GLN A 290 30.82 16.14 18.64
C GLN A 290 29.94 15.12 19.38
N LEU A 291 28.67 14.94 18.99
CA LEU A 291 27.79 13.92 19.55
C LEU A 291 28.37 12.52 19.41
N LEU A 292 29.08 12.23 18.31
CA LEU A 292 29.73 10.92 18.09
C LEU A 292 30.83 10.64 19.11
N ARG A 293 31.48 11.70 19.66
CA ARG A 293 32.48 11.61 20.72
C ARG A 293 31.85 11.48 22.12
N GLN A 294 30.65 12.02 22.31
CA GLN A 294 29.97 12.12 23.61
C GLN A 294 29.06 10.92 23.92
N ARG A 295 28.56 10.23 22.89
CA ARG A 295 27.58 9.15 23.03
C ARG A 295 28.03 7.93 22.23
N TYR A 296 27.44 6.78 22.56
CA TYR A 296 27.72 5.53 21.88
C TYR A 296 26.88 5.39 20.62
N TYR A 297 27.51 5.35 19.46
CA TYR A 297 26.82 5.26 18.17
C TYR A 297 27.11 3.95 17.45
N TYR A 298 26.12 3.51 16.69
CA TYR A 298 26.24 2.50 15.66
C TYR A 298 25.94 3.12 14.30
N ALA A 299 26.50 2.53 13.25
CA ALA A 299 26.34 2.98 11.88
C ALA A 299 25.62 1.93 11.02
N THR A 300 24.83 2.39 10.08
CA THR A 300 24.27 1.60 8.98
C THR A 300 24.36 2.39 7.68
N TRP A 301 24.13 1.72 6.55
CA TRP A 301 24.08 2.39 5.25
C TRP A 301 22.75 3.13 5.11
N LYS A 302 22.79 4.29 4.47
CA LYS A 302 21.59 5.01 4.07
C LYS A 302 21.14 4.43 2.73
N ALA A 303 20.08 3.63 2.74
CA ALA A 303 19.59 3.04 1.50
C ALA A 303 18.87 4.11 0.69
N ASP A 304 18.88 3.94 -0.63
CA ASP A 304 18.04 4.75 -1.52
C ASP A 304 16.73 4.00 -1.76
N GLY A 305 15.75 4.28 -0.89
CA GLY A 305 14.45 3.61 -0.92
C GLY A 305 13.32 4.52 -0.43
N THR A 306 12.09 4.03 -0.54
CA THR A 306 10.91 4.74 -0.06
C THR A 306 10.68 4.38 1.40
N ARG A 307 10.74 5.37 2.29
CA ARG A 307 10.42 5.18 3.70
C ARG A 307 8.95 4.83 3.89
N TYR A 308 8.69 3.74 4.59
CA TYR A 308 7.38 3.38 5.10
C TYR A 308 7.48 3.05 6.59
N MET A 309 6.46 3.41 7.36
CA MET A 309 6.17 2.66 8.58
C MET A 309 5.24 1.50 8.22
N MET A 310 5.20 0.45 9.03
CA MET A 310 4.24 -0.63 8.87
C MET A 310 3.48 -0.87 10.17
N LEU A 311 2.16 -0.75 10.12
CA LEU A 311 1.27 -1.17 11.18
C LEU A 311 0.76 -2.57 10.88
N ILE A 312 0.99 -3.51 11.80
CA ILE A 312 0.52 -4.89 11.71
C ILE A 312 -0.64 -5.06 12.68
N THR A 313 -1.78 -5.51 12.17
CA THR A 313 -2.97 -5.86 12.95
C THR A 313 -3.37 -7.32 12.68
N TRP A 314 -4.37 -7.82 13.41
CA TRP A 314 -4.85 -9.18 13.18
C TRP A 314 -5.57 -9.34 11.84
N ASP A 315 -6.16 -8.26 11.32
CA ASP A 315 -6.92 -8.21 10.06
C ASP A 315 -6.08 -7.81 8.84
N GLY A 316 -4.84 -7.36 9.01
CA GLY A 316 -3.94 -7.07 7.90
C GLY A 316 -2.66 -6.32 8.26
N CYS A 317 -1.85 -6.05 7.23
CA CYS A 317 -0.67 -5.19 7.34
C CYS A 317 -0.91 -3.89 6.56
N PHE A 318 -0.42 -2.77 7.08
CA PHE A 318 -0.65 -1.46 6.49
C PHE A 318 0.67 -0.72 6.35
N LEU A 319 1.05 -0.40 5.11
CA LEU A 319 2.15 0.51 4.81
C LEU A 319 1.70 1.95 5.02
N ILE A 320 2.54 2.74 5.67
CA ILE A 320 2.28 4.13 6.04
C ILE A 320 3.34 5.01 5.42
N ASP A 321 2.95 5.87 4.50
CA ASP A 321 3.87 6.76 3.79
C ASP A 321 4.18 8.05 4.59
N ARG A 322 5.06 8.90 4.04
CA ARG A 322 5.41 10.21 4.63
C ARG A 322 4.27 11.22 4.65
N LYS A 323 3.21 11.01 3.85
CA LYS A 323 1.97 11.82 3.88
C LYS A 323 1.00 11.34 4.96
N PHE A 324 1.39 10.31 5.71
CA PHE A 324 0.62 9.62 6.73
C PHE A 324 -0.64 8.93 6.17
N GLN A 325 -0.56 8.48 4.92
CA GLN A 325 -1.59 7.68 4.25
C GLN A 325 -1.31 6.20 4.43
N PHE A 326 -2.39 5.43 4.58
CA PHE A 326 -2.33 4.01 4.84
C PHE A 326 -2.73 3.23 3.59
N ARG A 327 -1.95 2.19 3.28
CA ARG A 327 -2.30 1.22 2.26
C ARG A 327 -2.15 -0.18 2.78
N ARG A 328 -3.18 -0.99 2.57
CA ARG A 328 -3.20 -2.37 3.03
C ARG A 328 -2.39 -3.26 2.12
N VAL A 329 -1.60 -4.14 2.70
CA VAL A 329 -0.85 -5.19 2.00
C VAL A 329 -1.12 -6.53 2.66
N GLN A 330 -1.28 -7.57 1.84
CA GLN A 330 -1.47 -8.92 2.33
C GLN A 330 -0.11 -9.52 2.72
N MET A 331 0.14 -9.63 4.03
CA MET A 331 1.35 -10.23 4.57
C MET A 331 1.07 -10.88 5.92
N ARG A 332 1.85 -11.90 6.27
CA ARG A 332 1.67 -12.67 7.51
C ARG A 332 2.78 -12.45 8.51
N PHE A 333 2.47 -11.94 9.70
CA PHE A 333 3.43 -11.76 10.79
C PHE A 333 2.99 -12.55 12.03
N PRO A 334 3.49 -13.80 12.20
CA PRO A 334 3.18 -14.61 13.37
C PRO A 334 3.90 -14.09 14.62
N CYS A 335 3.24 -14.19 15.78
CA CYS A 335 3.90 -14.00 17.07
C CYS A 335 4.81 -15.19 17.40
N LYS A 336 5.70 -14.99 18.38
CA LYS A 336 6.59 -16.03 18.90
C LYS A 336 5.82 -17.28 19.38
N PHE A 337 6.37 -18.45 19.07
CA PHE A 337 5.79 -19.75 19.39
C PHE A 337 5.69 -19.98 20.91
N SER A 338 4.49 -20.34 21.37
CA SER A 338 4.25 -20.96 22.68
C SER A 338 4.02 -22.45 22.43
N ASN A 339 5.09 -23.26 22.41
CA ASN A 339 5.08 -24.73 22.42
C ASN A 339 4.25 -25.50 21.36
N LYS A 340 3.61 -24.85 20.38
CA LYS A 340 2.85 -25.48 19.29
C LYS A 340 3.56 -25.32 17.95
N VAL A 341 3.33 -26.27 17.04
CA VAL A 341 3.91 -26.31 15.67
C VAL A 341 3.35 -25.18 14.77
N ILE A 342 2.19 -24.62 15.12
CA ILE A 342 1.51 -23.56 14.37
C ILE A 342 1.41 -22.30 15.25
N PRO A 343 1.79 -21.10 14.77
CA PRO A 343 1.54 -19.86 15.49
C PRO A 343 0.03 -19.61 15.61
N GLU A 344 -0.49 -19.65 16.83
CA GLU A 344 -1.92 -19.41 17.09
C GLU A 344 -2.32 -17.94 16.98
N LYS A 345 -1.35 -17.02 17.01
CA LYS A 345 -1.60 -15.58 17.05
C LYS A 345 -0.71 -14.84 16.07
N THR A 346 -1.33 -13.95 15.31
CA THR A 346 -0.65 -12.90 14.55
C THR A 346 -0.46 -11.66 15.43
N HIS A 347 0.47 -10.80 15.05
CA HIS A 347 0.66 -9.53 15.73
C HIS A 347 -0.59 -8.64 15.65
N HIS A 348 -0.80 -7.82 16.68
CA HIS A 348 -1.90 -6.86 16.68
C HIS A 348 -1.50 -5.50 17.25
N TYR A 349 -1.50 -4.46 16.42
CA TYR A 349 -0.93 -3.14 16.71
C TYR A 349 0.56 -3.17 17.05
N THR A 350 1.32 -3.89 16.23
CA THR A 350 2.78 -3.77 16.16
C THR A 350 3.14 -2.72 15.12
N LEU A 351 3.90 -1.70 15.49
CA LEU A 351 4.27 -0.59 14.61
C LEU A 351 5.79 -0.59 14.36
N LEU A 352 6.17 -0.66 13.10
CA LEU A 352 7.55 -0.79 12.62
C LEU A 352 7.97 0.43 11.80
N ASP A 353 9.24 0.81 11.85
CA ASP A 353 9.83 1.85 10.99
C ASP A 353 10.86 1.23 10.04
N GLY A 354 10.75 1.55 8.76
CA GLY A 354 11.57 0.91 7.74
C GLY A 354 11.63 1.64 6.41
N GLU A 355 12.27 0.99 5.47
CA GLU A 355 12.55 1.50 4.13
C GLU A 355 12.35 0.39 3.11
N MET A 356 11.53 0.67 2.09
CA MET A 356 11.33 -0.21 0.96
C MET A 356 12.42 0.05 -0.08
N ILE A 357 13.18 -0.99 -0.41
CA ILE A 357 14.20 -0.97 -1.45
C ILE A 357 13.80 -1.91 -2.60
N ILE A 358 14.46 -1.73 -3.74
CA ILE A 358 14.41 -2.67 -4.86
C ILE A 358 15.82 -3.22 -5.04
N ASP A 359 16.00 -4.50 -4.72
CA ASP A 359 17.21 -5.23 -5.06
C ASP A 359 17.16 -5.62 -6.53
N THR A 360 18.23 -5.37 -7.28
CA THR A 360 18.40 -5.84 -8.65
C THR A 360 19.50 -6.88 -8.66
N ASP A 361 19.18 -8.11 -9.08
CA ASP A 361 20.17 -9.15 -9.27
C ASP A 361 21.13 -8.75 -10.41
N PRO A 362 22.45 -8.66 -10.16
CA PRO A 362 23.40 -8.21 -11.18
C PRO A 362 23.47 -9.14 -12.39
N ASN A 363 23.20 -10.44 -12.22
CA ASN A 363 23.28 -11.44 -13.27
C ASN A 363 21.98 -11.56 -14.06
N THR A 364 20.84 -11.63 -13.35
CA THR A 364 19.54 -11.89 -13.99
C THR A 364 18.76 -10.63 -14.32
N GLN A 365 19.18 -9.46 -13.81
CA GLN A 365 18.44 -8.19 -13.84
C GLN A 365 17.04 -8.28 -13.22
N LYS A 366 16.74 -9.38 -12.51
CA LYS A 366 15.49 -9.55 -11.80
C LYS A 366 15.45 -8.59 -10.63
N GLN A 367 14.36 -7.84 -10.54
CA GLN A 367 14.09 -6.93 -9.45
C GLN A 367 13.24 -7.61 -8.37
N GLU A 368 13.56 -7.39 -7.11
CA GLU A 368 12.79 -7.87 -5.97
C GLU A 368 12.65 -6.77 -4.92
N ARG A 369 11.42 -6.54 -4.44
CA ARG A 369 11.17 -5.59 -3.37
C ARG A 369 11.55 -6.18 -2.01
N ARG A 370 12.20 -5.37 -1.18
CA ARG A 370 12.55 -5.74 0.20
C ARG A 370 12.27 -4.58 1.15
N TYR A 371 11.52 -4.87 2.20
CA TYR A 371 11.29 -3.95 3.30
C TYR A 371 12.35 -4.16 4.40
N LEU A 372 13.22 -3.16 4.56
CA LEU A 372 14.27 -3.10 5.57
C LEU A 372 13.75 -2.42 6.83
N ILE A 373 13.45 -3.19 7.88
CA ILE A 373 12.98 -2.65 9.16
C ILE A 373 14.20 -2.25 10.00
N TYR A 374 14.29 -0.99 10.40
CA TYR A 374 15.41 -0.49 11.21
C TYR A 374 15.04 -0.17 12.66
N ASP A 375 13.76 0.01 12.98
CA ASP A 375 13.31 0.22 14.37
C ASP A 375 11.88 -0.32 14.61
N VAL A 376 11.52 -0.49 15.88
CA VAL A 376 10.19 -0.91 16.33
C VAL A 376 9.66 0.08 17.37
N ILE A 377 8.43 0.53 17.17
CA ILE A 377 7.77 1.54 18.00
C ILE A 377 6.88 0.87 19.05
N SER A 378 6.12 -0.13 18.64
CA SER A 378 5.24 -0.90 19.52
C SER A 378 5.21 -2.36 19.10
N ILE A 379 4.98 -3.24 20.06
CA ILE A 379 4.74 -4.67 19.84
C ILE A 379 3.45 -5.04 20.55
N ASN A 380 2.47 -5.54 19.81
CA ASN A 380 1.20 -6.02 20.35
C ASN A 380 0.52 -4.99 21.30
N HIS A 381 0.32 -3.77 20.82
CA HIS A 381 -0.18 -2.59 21.57
C HIS A 381 0.77 -1.96 22.59
N VAL A 382 1.84 -2.65 23.00
CA VAL A 382 2.77 -2.13 24.01
C VAL A 382 3.79 -1.23 23.34
N SER A 383 3.79 0.06 23.69
CA SER A 383 4.81 1.00 23.25
C SER A 383 6.17 0.65 23.85
N VAL A 384 7.22 0.66 23.02
CA VAL A 384 8.60 0.41 23.42
C VAL A 384 9.50 1.62 23.17
N VAL A 385 8.92 2.79 22.86
CA VAL A 385 9.66 4.00 22.44
C VAL A 385 10.62 4.54 23.51
N LYS A 386 10.31 4.29 24.79
CA LYS A 386 11.14 4.71 25.93
C LYS A 386 12.35 3.81 26.16
N LEU A 387 12.35 2.59 25.60
CA LEU A 387 13.48 1.68 25.72
C LEU A 387 14.66 2.18 24.87
N PRO A 388 15.90 1.89 25.26
CA PRO A 388 17.09 2.11 24.44
C PRO A 388 17.00 1.47 23.05
N PHE A 389 17.63 2.06 22.04
CA PHE A 389 17.62 1.55 20.67
C PHE A 389 18.05 0.09 20.57
N HIS A 390 19.10 -0.32 21.31
CA HIS A 390 19.57 -1.70 21.25
C HIS A 390 18.57 -2.74 21.77
N GLU A 391 17.75 -2.38 22.75
CA GLU A 391 16.68 -3.24 23.24
C GLU A 391 15.59 -3.37 22.19
N ARG A 392 15.14 -2.24 21.61
CA ARG A 392 14.16 -2.25 20.51
C ARG A 392 14.66 -3.05 19.31
N TRP A 393 15.93 -2.87 18.93
CA TRP A 393 16.56 -3.59 17.81
C TRP A 393 16.70 -5.10 18.08
N LYS A 394 16.91 -5.51 19.33
CA LYS A 394 16.88 -6.91 19.76
C LYS A 394 15.45 -7.47 19.76
N MET A 395 14.48 -6.72 20.26
CA MET A 395 13.06 -7.11 20.25
C MET A 395 12.55 -7.27 18.82
N LEU A 396 12.92 -6.39 17.90
CA LEU A 396 12.59 -6.51 16.48
C LEU A 396 13.06 -7.86 15.91
N GLU A 397 14.29 -8.28 16.21
CA GLU A 397 14.78 -9.59 15.78
C GLU A 397 13.98 -10.73 16.42
N LYS A 398 13.83 -10.71 17.75
CA LYS A 398 13.27 -11.83 18.53
C LYS A 398 11.77 -12.00 18.41
N GLU A 399 11.03 -10.91 18.28
CA GLU A 399 9.57 -10.91 18.34
C GLU A 399 8.93 -10.83 16.96
N VAL A 400 9.62 -10.30 15.93
CA VAL A 400 9.03 -10.09 14.60
C VAL A 400 9.75 -10.93 13.52
N ILE A 401 11.09 -10.85 13.46
CA ILE A 401 11.85 -11.42 12.35
C ILE A 401 12.06 -12.92 12.52
N GLU A 402 12.51 -13.36 13.69
CA GLU A 402 12.72 -14.78 13.98
C GLU A 402 11.42 -15.59 13.85
N PRO A 403 10.28 -15.21 14.47
CA PRO A 403 9.03 -15.96 14.32
C PRO A 403 8.57 -16.12 12.88
N ARG A 404 8.64 -15.03 12.10
CA ARG A 404 8.31 -15.03 10.67
C ARG A 404 9.22 -15.96 9.87
N ASN A 405 10.53 -15.86 10.05
CA ASN A 405 11.49 -16.71 9.33
C ASN A 405 11.34 -18.19 9.72
N MET A 406 11.14 -18.50 11.00
CA MET A 406 10.89 -19.87 11.45
C MET A 406 9.63 -20.47 10.84
N GLU A 407 8.52 -19.71 10.79
CA GLU A 407 7.28 -20.18 10.16
C GLU A 407 7.49 -20.37 8.64
N ARG A 408 8.11 -19.41 7.95
CA ARG A 408 8.45 -19.52 6.53
C ARG A 408 9.30 -20.76 6.24
N ASP A 409 10.38 -20.96 6.99
CA ASP A 409 11.30 -22.08 6.78
C ASP A 409 10.64 -23.43 7.11
N THR A 410 9.69 -23.45 8.06
CA THR A 410 8.85 -24.62 8.34
C THR A 410 7.90 -24.91 7.19
N LEU A 411 7.19 -23.90 6.68
CA LEU A 411 6.25 -24.04 5.57
C LEU A 411 6.95 -24.40 4.25
N SER A 412 8.13 -23.86 3.98
CA SER A 412 8.90 -24.18 2.78
C SER A 412 9.30 -25.66 2.67
N ARG A 413 9.37 -26.36 3.80
CA ARG A 413 9.68 -27.80 3.89
C ARG A 413 8.42 -28.66 4.05
N SER A 414 7.25 -28.05 4.19
CA SER A 414 5.98 -28.77 4.30
C SER A 414 5.51 -29.22 2.93
N ALA A 415 5.03 -30.47 2.82
CA ALA A 415 4.37 -30.95 1.61
C ALA A 415 3.04 -30.22 1.37
N GLU A 416 2.42 -29.68 2.41
CA GLU A 416 1.13 -28.97 2.40
C GLU A 416 1.22 -27.69 3.23
N PRO A 417 1.85 -26.61 2.71
CA PRO A 417 1.93 -25.35 3.43
C PRO A 417 0.56 -24.66 3.41
N TYR A 418 0.08 -24.24 4.58
CA TYR A 418 -1.19 -23.49 4.67
C TYR A 418 -1.05 -22.03 4.19
N TYR A 419 0.16 -21.48 4.11
CA TYR A 419 0.44 -20.11 3.68
C TYR A 419 1.68 -20.06 2.78
N ARG A 420 1.66 -19.21 1.75
CA ARG A 420 2.70 -19.05 0.73
C ARG A 420 3.41 -17.70 0.84
N TYR A 421 4.57 -17.70 1.51
CA TYR A 421 5.43 -16.52 1.67
C TYR A 421 6.04 -16.03 0.34
N ASP A 422 6.18 -16.90 -0.66
CA ASP A 422 6.70 -16.58 -2.00
C ASP A 422 5.75 -15.69 -2.82
N LEU A 423 4.47 -15.64 -2.46
CA LEU A 423 3.47 -14.79 -3.12
C LEU A 423 3.38 -13.37 -2.53
N GLU A 424 4.07 -13.11 -1.42
CA GLU A 424 3.99 -11.81 -0.78
C GLU A 424 4.57 -10.70 -1.66
N PRO A 425 4.03 -9.48 -1.58
CA PRO A 425 4.41 -8.38 -2.47
C PRO A 425 5.86 -7.92 -2.32
N PHE A 426 6.51 -8.26 -1.21
CA PHE A 426 7.91 -7.96 -0.93
C PHE A 426 8.45 -8.84 0.21
N SER A 427 9.77 -9.03 0.21
CA SER A 427 10.46 -9.70 1.31
C SER A 427 10.70 -8.77 2.49
N VAL A 428 10.85 -9.32 3.70
CA VAL A 428 11.08 -8.55 4.93
C VAL A 428 12.43 -8.90 5.54
N ARG A 429 13.19 -7.89 5.96
CA ARG A 429 14.50 -8.09 6.61
C ARG A 429 14.75 -7.02 7.66
N ARG A 430 15.40 -7.39 8.77
CA ARG A 430 15.95 -6.41 9.71
C ARG A 430 17.18 -5.73 9.13
N LYS A 431 17.24 -4.41 9.22
CA LYS A 431 18.41 -3.62 8.83
C LYS A 431 19.53 -3.81 9.85
N GLY A 432 20.72 -4.11 9.35
CA GLY A 432 21.92 -4.29 10.16
C GLY A 432 22.48 -2.96 10.66
N PHE A 433 23.00 -2.95 11.89
CA PHE A 433 23.75 -1.84 12.47
C PHE A 433 25.07 -2.39 12.99
N TRP A 434 26.14 -1.63 12.82
CA TRP A 434 27.50 -2.04 13.18
C TRP A 434 28.19 -0.98 14.03
N LEU A 435 29.18 -1.41 14.82
CA LEU A 435 30.07 -0.52 15.56
C LEU A 435 30.76 0.48 14.62
N LEU A 436 31.05 1.69 15.13
CA LEU A 436 31.76 2.71 14.35
C LEU A 436 33.10 2.21 13.78
N SER A 437 33.81 1.33 14.49
CA SER A 437 35.06 0.71 14.02
C SER A 437 34.90 -0.10 12.72
N THR A 438 33.67 -0.43 12.33
CA THR A 438 33.36 -1.17 11.09
C THR A 438 33.05 -0.23 9.92
N VAL A 439 32.93 1.08 10.13
CA VAL A 439 32.51 2.03 9.08
C VAL A 439 33.42 2.01 7.86
N THR A 440 34.74 1.85 8.03
CA THR A 440 35.66 1.69 6.90
C THR A 440 35.28 0.49 6.00
N LYS A 441 34.91 -0.64 6.60
CA LYS A 441 34.45 -1.83 5.86
C LYS A 441 33.06 -1.61 5.27
N LEU A 442 32.21 -0.86 5.97
CA LEU A 442 30.86 -0.52 5.51
C LEU A 442 30.92 0.30 4.21
N LEU A 443 31.72 1.37 4.18
CA LEU A 443 31.90 2.26 3.02
C LEU A 443 32.63 1.58 1.87
N ARG A 444 33.77 0.91 2.14
CA ARG A 444 34.66 0.42 1.07
C ARG A 444 34.37 -0.99 0.56
N LYS A 445 33.53 -1.76 1.27
CA LYS A 445 33.25 -3.16 0.90
C LYS A 445 31.78 -3.49 0.87
N PHE A 446 31.02 -3.15 1.92
CA PHE A 446 29.62 -3.53 2.02
C PHE A 446 28.74 -2.74 1.05
N ILE A 447 28.81 -1.40 1.09
CA ILE A 447 28.00 -0.53 0.22
C ILE A 447 28.23 -0.80 -1.27
N PRO A 448 29.47 -0.89 -1.78
CA PRO A 448 29.72 -1.22 -3.18
C PRO A 448 29.23 -2.62 -3.61
N GLY A 449 29.01 -3.52 -2.65
CA GLY A 449 28.50 -4.87 -2.89
C GLY A 449 26.99 -5.02 -2.74
N LEU A 450 26.25 -3.93 -2.49
CA LEU A 450 24.79 -3.96 -2.39
C LEU A 450 24.14 -4.14 -3.76
N SER A 451 23.04 -4.89 -3.78
CA SER A 451 22.13 -5.04 -4.94
C SER A 451 21.16 -3.86 -5.11
N HIS A 452 21.31 -2.80 -4.31
CA HIS A 452 20.49 -1.60 -4.34
C HIS A 452 21.35 -0.37 -4.06
N ALA A 453 20.89 0.80 -4.48
CA ALA A 453 21.61 2.05 -4.30
C ALA A 453 21.66 2.49 -2.83
N SER A 454 22.73 3.20 -2.48
CA SER A 454 22.96 3.80 -1.16
C SER A 454 23.66 5.14 -1.34
N ASP A 455 23.23 6.16 -0.59
CA ASP A 455 23.72 7.54 -0.71
C ASP A 455 24.48 8.03 0.52
N GLY A 456 24.85 7.13 1.45
CA GLY A 456 25.70 7.48 2.59
C GLY A 456 25.48 6.60 3.83
N LEU A 457 25.52 7.21 5.01
CA LEU A 457 25.46 6.55 6.31
C LEU A 457 24.38 7.14 7.21
N ILE A 458 23.86 6.31 8.11
CA ILE A 458 23.02 6.71 9.24
C ILE A 458 23.77 6.33 10.53
N PHE A 459 23.88 7.27 11.46
CA PHE A 459 24.41 7.05 12.80
C PHE A 459 23.26 7.10 13.82
N GLN A 460 23.07 5.99 14.52
CA GLN A 460 22.04 5.80 15.54
C GLN A 460 22.69 5.65 16.91
N GLY A 461 22.26 6.45 17.89
CA GLY A 461 22.69 6.30 19.27
C GLY A 461 22.19 4.97 19.84
N TRP A 462 23.09 4.21 20.46
CA TRP A 462 22.85 2.86 20.98
C TRP A 462 21.87 2.84 22.16
N ASP A 463 21.93 3.88 22.97
CA ASP A 463 21.13 4.05 24.18
C ASP A 463 19.95 5.02 23.98
N ASP A 464 19.73 5.48 22.74
CA ASP A 464 18.74 6.52 22.44
C ASP A 464 17.31 5.94 22.47
N PRO A 465 16.36 6.62 23.15
CA PRO A 465 14.94 6.30 22.98
C PRO A 465 14.49 6.65 21.55
N TYR A 466 13.35 6.12 21.13
CA TYR A 466 12.75 6.51 19.86
C TYR A 466 12.19 7.92 20.01
N VAL A 467 12.69 8.88 19.22
CA VAL A 467 12.22 10.26 19.23
C VAL A 467 11.33 10.51 18.01
N PRO A 468 10.02 10.76 18.19
CA PRO A 468 9.12 11.11 17.09
C PRO A 468 9.58 12.40 16.41
N ARG A 469 9.38 12.50 15.08
CA ARG A 469 9.77 13.67 14.27
C ARG A 469 11.28 13.93 14.35
N THR A 470 11.72 15.19 14.25
CA THR A 470 13.15 15.53 14.21
C THR A 470 13.89 15.02 15.44
N HIS A 471 14.92 14.21 15.21
CA HIS A 471 15.77 13.67 16.26
C HIS A 471 17.21 14.17 16.07
N GLU A 472 17.64 15.07 16.96
CA GLU A 472 18.98 15.69 16.89
C GLU A 472 20.14 14.70 17.17
N GLY A 473 19.84 13.55 17.77
CA GLY A 473 20.79 12.45 18.00
C GLY A 473 20.76 11.36 16.93
N LEU A 474 19.90 11.47 15.92
CA LEU A 474 19.88 10.57 14.77
C LEU A 474 20.51 11.29 13.58
N LEU A 475 21.73 10.90 13.22
CA LEU A 475 22.52 11.64 12.24
C LEU A 475 22.52 10.93 10.89
N LYS A 476 22.43 11.69 9.81
CA LYS A 476 22.66 11.20 8.44
C LYS A 476 23.87 11.90 7.83
N TRP A 477 24.73 11.11 7.19
CA TRP A 477 25.80 11.60 6.35
C TRP A 477 25.54 11.12 4.92
N LYS A 478 25.86 11.98 3.94
CA LYS A 478 25.76 11.67 2.52
C LYS A 478 27.11 11.91 1.87
N PHE A 479 27.39 11.14 0.82
CA PHE A 479 28.52 11.45 -0.05
C PHE A 479 28.39 12.90 -0.57
N PRO A 480 29.46 13.71 -0.57
CA PRO A 480 29.43 15.10 -1.02
C PRO A 480 28.73 15.29 -2.37
N GLU A 481 29.04 14.41 -3.33
CA GLU A 481 28.48 14.37 -4.69
C GLU A 481 26.99 14.00 -4.75
N MET A 482 26.44 13.39 -3.69
CA MET A 482 25.03 13.02 -3.56
C MET A 482 24.21 14.10 -2.82
N ASN A 483 24.82 15.22 -2.43
CA ASN A 483 24.08 16.37 -1.93
C ASN A 483 23.47 17.14 -3.10
N SER A 484 22.16 17.02 -3.24
CA SER A 484 21.40 17.60 -4.34
C SER A 484 20.32 18.56 -3.86
N VAL A 485 19.93 19.47 -4.76
CA VAL A 485 18.79 20.36 -4.61
C VAL A 485 17.90 20.23 -5.85
N ASP A 486 16.59 20.15 -5.63
CA ASP A 486 15.62 20.19 -6.72
C ASP A 486 15.25 21.64 -7.04
N PHE A 487 15.61 22.08 -8.25
CA PHE A 487 15.29 23.40 -8.78
C PHE A 487 14.22 23.30 -9.87
N LEU A 488 13.40 24.34 -9.99
CA LEU A 488 12.64 24.57 -11.22
C LEU A 488 13.59 25.24 -12.21
N PHE A 489 13.77 24.62 -13.38
CA PHE A 489 14.66 25.14 -14.41
C PHE A 489 13.87 25.77 -15.55
N GLU A 490 14.31 26.95 -16.00
CA GLU A 490 13.78 27.58 -17.20
C GLU A 490 14.90 28.18 -18.03
N LEU A 491 14.74 28.16 -19.33
CA LEU A 491 15.57 28.93 -20.26
C LEU A 491 14.96 30.32 -20.46
N GLY A 492 15.75 31.35 -20.16
CA GLY A 492 15.42 32.73 -20.48
C GLY A 492 15.32 32.97 -21.99
N VAL A 493 14.72 34.10 -22.36
CA VAL A 493 14.54 34.52 -23.76
C VAL A 493 15.87 34.69 -24.50
N ASP A 494 16.94 34.97 -23.76
CA ASP A 494 18.33 35.08 -24.23
C ASP A 494 19.11 33.75 -24.19
N GLY A 495 18.42 32.63 -23.95
CA GLY A 495 19.03 31.30 -23.80
C GLY A 495 19.75 31.10 -22.46
N ARG A 496 19.67 32.04 -21.52
CA ARG A 496 20.34 31.88 -20.22
C ARG A 496 19.59 30.89 -19.33
N PRO A 497 20.31 29.97 -18.68
CA PRO A 497 19.69 29.05 -17.73
C PRO A 497 19.30 29.78 -16.43
N LEU A 498 18.07 29.57 -15.98
CA LEU A 498 17.52 30.15 -14.75
C LEU A 498 17.10 29.04 -13.80
N LEU A 499 17.54 29.13 -12.53
CA LEU A 499 17.15 28.20 -11.47
C LEU A 499 16.24 28.89 -10.47
N PHE A 500 15.17 28.21 -10.07
CA PHE A 500 14.21 28.73 -9.11
C PHE A 500 13.97 27.78 -7.94
N LEU A 501 13.81 28.38 -6.76
CA LEU A 501 13.39 27.72 -5.53
C LEU A 501 11.98 28.16 -5.13
N ASN A 502 11.37 27.43 -4.21
CA ASN A 502 10.14 27.85 -3.55
C ASN A 502 10.47 28.67 -2.30
N GLU A 503 9.77 29.78 -2.11
CA GLU A 503 9.79 30.55 -0.88
C GLU A 503 8.34 30.88 -0.50
N ARG A 504 7.79 30.12 0.45
CA ARG A 504 6.42 30.31 0.95
C ARG A 504 5.36 30.27 -0.17
N GLY A 505 5.52 29.35 -1.12
CA GLY A 505 4.61 29.18 -2.26
C GLY A 505 4.86 30.12 -3.43
N LYS A 506 5.89 30.99 -3.36
CA LYS A 506 6.31 31.86 -4.46
C LYS A 506 7.61 31.37 -5.07
N LYS A 507 7.70 31.45 -6.39
CA LYS A 507 8.89 31.14 -7.16
C LYS A 507 9.94 32.24 -6.96
N ARG A 508 11.14 31.87 -6.49
CA ARG A 508 12.28 32.77 -6.27
C ARG A 508 13.44 32.42 -7.19
N LEU A 509 13.92 33.40 -7.95
CA LEU A 509 15.10 33.24 -8.82
C LEU A 509 16.39 33.18 -8.00
N MET A 510 17.25 32.23 -8.35
CA MET A 510 18.60 32.12 -7.81
C MET A 510 19.57 32.90 -8.70
N SER A 511 20.04 34.06 -8.22
CA SER A 511 21.01 34.90 -8.93
C SER A 511 22.44 34.40 -8.72
N GLY A 512 23.26 34.44 -9.77
CA GLY A 512 24.72 34.25 -9.67
C GLY A 512 25.21 32.80 -9.75
N PHE A 513 24.32 31.84 -9.99
CA PHE A 513 24.68 30.43 -10.14
C PHE A 513 24.47 29.96 -11.58
N ARG A 514 25.44 29.19 -12.10
CA ARG A 514 25.35 28.54 -13.42
C ARG A 514 24.95 27.08 -13.24
N VAL A 515 24.23 26.52 -14.21
CA VAL A 515 23.92 25.08 -14.28
C VAL A 515 24.51 24.50 -15.56
N VAL A 516 25.08 23.31 -15.43
CA VAL A 516 25.67 22.52 -16.51
C VAL A 516 24.89 21.22 -16.61
N PHE A 517 24.59 20.79 -17.84
CA PHE A 517 23.95 19.53 -18.12
C PHE A 517 25.02 18.54 -18.60
N LYS A 518 24.99 17.31 -18.09
CA LYS A 518 25.82 16.23 -18.64
C LYS A 518 25.30 15.86 -20.04
N ASP A 519 26.18 15.32 -20.89
CA ASP A 519 25.99 15.16 -22.35
C ASP A 519 24.73 14.39 -22.80
N GLU A 520 23.97 13.81 -21.89
CA GLU A 520 22.74 13.04 -22.14
C GLU A 520 21.43 13.88 -22.01
N LEU A 521 21.47 15.08 -21.42
CA LEU A 521 20.28 15.88 -21.14
C LEU A 521 20.27 17.22 -21.90
N ASP A 522 19.30 17.38 -22.80
CA ASP A 522 19.07 18.64 -23.53
C ASP A 522 18.45 19.71 -22.60
N PRO A 523 19.12 20.86 -22.36
CA PRO A 523 18.58 21.96 -21.59
C PRO A 523 17.20 22.43 -22.09
N VAL A 524 16.96 22.41 -23.40
CA VAL A 524 15.68 22.84 -23.99
C VAL A 524 14.54 21.95 -23.50
N PHE A 525 14.77 20.64 -23.43
CA PHE A 525 13.79 19.68 -22.93
C PHE A 525 13.56 19.77 -21.42
N CYS A 526 14.54 20.25 -20.66
CA CYS A 526 14.44 20.45 -19.22
C CYS A 526 13.67 21.72 -18.82
N SER A 527 13.51 22.68 -19.73
CA SER A 527 12.84 23.96 -19.44
C SER A 527 11.39 23.75 -18.98
N GLY A 528 11.01 24.41 -17.89
CA GLY A 528 9.70 24.27 -17.24
C GLY A 528 9.56 23.05 -16.32
N LYS A 529 10.61 22.24 -16.16
CA LYS A 529 10.59 21.03 -15.32
C LYS A 529 11.42 21.20 -14.04
N ILE A 530 11.13 20.35 -13.06
CA ILE A 530 11.97 20.22 -11.87
C ILE A 530 13.18 19.34 -12.22
N ILE A 531 14.37 19.85 -11.95
CA ILE A 531 15.64 19.13 -12.13
C ILE A 531 16.35 18.99 -10.79
N GLU A 532 16.95 17.83 -10.56
CA GLU A 532 17.80 17.57 -9.40
C GLU A 532 19.24 17.90 -9.78
N CYS A 533 19.89 18.79 -9.02
CA CYS A 533 21.26 19.22 -9.29
C CYS A 533 22.16 18.97 -8.08
N SER A 534 23.39 18.51 -8.32
CA SER A 534 24.47 18.49 -7.32
C SER A 534 25.41 19.68 -7.51
N TRP A 535 26.12 20.07 -6.45
CA TRP A 535 27.06 21.19 -6.51
C TRP A 535 28.46 20.70 -6.85
N ASP A 536 29.04 21.25 -7.92
CA ASP A 536 30.45 21.11 -8.23
C ASP A 536 31.21 22.34 -7.70
N ALA A 537 32.02 22.11 -6.66
CA ALA A 537 32.80 23.15 -6.02
C ALA A 537 33.99 23.64 -6.87
N GLU A 538 34.53 22.80 -7.75
CA GLU A 538 35.67 23.17 -8.60
C GLU A 538 35.22 24.10 -9.73
N GLY A 539 34.13 23.74 -10.42
CA GLY A 539 33.52 24.57 -11.45
C GLY A 539 32.72 25.76 -10.92
N ASN A 540 32.37 25.77 -9.63
CA ASN A 540 31.43 26.71 -9.01
C ASN A 540 30.08 26.74 -9.78
N VAL A 541 29.58 25.55 -10.10
CA VAL A 541 28.37 25.32 -10.90
C VAL A 541 27.47 24.24 -10.29
N TRP A 542 26.18 24.32 -10.58
CA TRP A 542 25.26 23.20 -10.38
C TRP A 542 25.34 22.24 -11.56
N VAL A 543 25.44 20.96 -11.30
CA VAL A 543 25.43 19.92 -12.34
C VAL A 543 24.08 19.22 -12.30
N CYS A 544 23.33 19.28 -13.40
CA CYS A 544 22.06 18.58 -13.53
C CYS A 544 22.30 17.07 -13.51
N MET A 545 21.67 16.39 -12.55
CA MET A 545 21.73 14.93 -12.40
C MET A 545 20.61 14.26 -13.18
N ARG A 546 19.36 14.72 -13.02
CA ARG A 546 18.17 14.14 -13.65
C ARG A 546 16.97 15.07 -13.60
N ILE A 547 15.94 14.76 -14.38
CA ILE A 547 14.61 15.37 -14.28
C ILE A 547 13.80 14.65 -13.18
N ARG A 548 12.98 15.42 -12.45
CA ARG A 548 12.13 14.94 -11.33
C ARG A 548 10.64 15.09 -11.67
N PRO A 549 10.07 14.19 -12.51
CA PRO A 549 8.66 14.27 -12.88
C PRO A 549 7.71 13.98 -11.70
N ASP A 550 8.22 13.33 -10.65
CA ASP A 550 7.52 13.05 -9.39
C ASP A 550 7.23 14.31 -8.55
N LYS A 551 7.92 15.42 -8.84
CA LYS A 551 7.82 16.66 -8.05
C LYS A 551 7.04 17.74 -8.78
N LEU A 552 6.04 18.26 -8.09
CA LEU A 552 5.23 19.41 -8.54
C LEU A 552 5.86 20.76 -8.20
N THR A 553 6.77 20.80 -7.22
CA THR A 553 7.38 22.05 -6.72
C THR A 553 8.87 21.84 -6.46
N PRO A 554 9.71 22.88 -6.69
CA PRO A 554 11.11 22.83 -6.31
C PRO A 554 11.28 22.85 -4.80
N ASN A 555 12.50 22.64 -4.32
CA ASN A 555 12.79 22.70 -2.89
C ASN A 555 12.52 24.09 -2.29
N GLU A 556 12.10 24.10 -1.02
CA GLU A 556 11.99 25.32 -0.22
C GLU A 556 13.37 25.94 0.02
N LEU A 557 13.43 27.26 0.12
CA LEU A 557 14.66 28.00 0.43
C LEU A 557 15.34 27.50 1.71
N MET A 558 14.56 27.11 2.73
CA MET A 558 15.12 26.52 3.96
C MET A 558 15.81 25.18 3.72
N THR A 559 15.30 24.36 2.80
CA THR A 559 15.93 23.09 2.39
C THR A 559 17.23 23.37 1.66
N TYR A 560 17.22 24.31 0.71
CA TYR A 560 18.43 24.77 0.03
C TYR A 560 19.50 25.25 1.00
N THR A 561 19.17 26.11 1.97
CA THR A 561 20.13 26.60 2.97
C THR A 561 20.76 25.47 3.79
N LYS A 562 19.98 24.44 4.14
CA LYS A 562 20.49 23.26 4.85
C LYS A 562 21.43 22.43 3.99
N VAL A 563 21.09 22.21 2.71
CA VAL A 563 21.95 21.48 1.76
C VAL A 563 23.24 22.26 1.52
N MET A 564 23.16 23.58 1.33
CA MET A 564 24.33 24.45 1.19
C MET A 564 25.22 24.46 2.43
N LYS A 565 24.65 24.41 3.64
CA LYS A 565 25.45 24.21 4.87
C LYS A 565 26.22 22.89 4.80
N SER A 566 25.55 21.79 4.43
CA SER A 566 26.17 20.47 4.27
C SER A 566 27.30 20.47 3.23
N ILE A 567 27.10 21.13 2.09
CA ILE A 567 28.11 21.28 1.03
C ILE A 567 29.31 22.09 1.56
N LYS A 568 29.06 23.20 2.27
CA LYS A 568 30.12 24.06 2.83
C LYS A 568 30.93 23.36 3.92
N ASP A 569 30.28 22.56 4.76
CA ASP A 569 30.97 21.78 5.80
C ASP A 569 31.95 20.77 5.19
N ASN A 570 31.65 20.31 3.96
CA ASN A 570 32.44 19.41 3.11
C ASN A 570 33.02 18.23 3.89
N ILE A 571 32.15 17.53 4.60
CA ILE A 571 32.52 16.34 5.36
C ILE A 571 32.62 15.18 4.36
N THR A 572 33.81 14.93 3.82
CA THR A 572 34.08 13.83 2.86
C THR A 572 34.17 12.47 3.57
N GLU A 573 34.24 11.38 2.79
CA GLU A 573 34.48 10.04 3.33
C GLU A 573 35.74 10.02 4.21
N GLU A 574 36.83 10.62 3.76
CA GLU A 574 38.12 10.65 4.47
C GLU A 574 37.99 11.39 5.80
N VAL A 575 37.23 12.49 5.84
CA VAL A 575 36.97 13.24 7.07
C VAL A 575 36.19 12.38 8.06
N VAL A 576 35.11 11.71 7.61
CA VAL A 576 34.32 10.80 8.46
C VAL A 576 35.19 9.68 9.00
N LEU A 577 36.00 9.04 8.16
CA LEU A 577 36.84 7.92 8.55
C LEU A 577 37.94 8.32 9.55
N LYS A 578 38.60 9.47 9.33
CA LYS A 578 39.60 10.00 10.26
C LYS A 578 39.00 10.25 11.64
N GLU A 579 37.82 10.86 11.66
CA GLU A 579 37.15 11.22 12.90
C GLU A 579 36.67 9.99 13.67
N ILE A 580 36.16 8.99 12.96
CA ILE A 580 35.81 7.70 13.55
C ILE A 580 37.05 7.00 14.14
N ASP A 581 38.20 7.03 13.45
CA ASP A 581 39.45 6.44 13.97
C ASP A 581 39.92 7.10 15.27
N GLU A 582 39.71 8.41 15.43
CA GLU A 582 39.94 9.12 16.70
C GLU A 582 38.91 8.72 17.77
N ILE A 583 37.62 8.65 17.40
CA ILE A 583 36.51 8.33 18.32
C ILE A 583 36.64 6.93 18.91
N VAL A 584 36.97 5.92 18.09
CA VAL A 584 37.02 4.52 18.56
C VAL A 584 38.15 4.25 19.54
N ARG A 585 39.14 5.15 19.63
CA ARG A 585 40.23 5.10 20.62
C ARG A 585 39.85 5.70 21.96
N LEU A 586 38.72 6.40 22.05
CA LEU A 586 38.23 6.92 23.33
C LEU A 586 37.89 5.76 24.27
N PRO A 587 38.17 5.87 25.59
CA PRO A 587 37.97 4.78 26.55
C PRO A 587 36.57 4.15 26.48
N MET A 588 35.55 5.00 26.36
CA MET A 588 34.15 4.60 26.21
C MET A 588 33.97 3.56 25.09
N TYR A 589 34.52 3.81 23.90
CA TYR A 589 34.44 2.90 22.74
C TYR A 589 35.37 1.71 22.87
N ALA A 590 36.60 1.92 23.33
CA ALA A 590 37.58 0.84 23.47
C ALA A 590 37.12 -0.27 24.42
N ASP A 591 36.49 0.08 25.54
CA ASP A 591 35.98 -0.89 26.52
C ASP A 591 34.87 -1.76 25.93
N ARG A 592 33.93 -1.13 25.21
CA ARG A 592 32.79 -1.84 24.65
C ARG A 592 33.18 -2.67 23.42
N ILE A 593 34.09 -2.19 22.57
CA ILE A 593 34.68 -3.01 21.49
C ILE A 593 35.32 -4.28 22.07
N ARG A 594 36.07 -4.17 23.19
CA ARG A 594 36.65 -5.35 23.86
C ARG A 594 35.58 -6.32 24.36
N THR A 595 34.51 -5.82 24.98
CA THR A 595 33.39 -6.64 25.45
C THR A 595 32.69 -7.35 24.29
N ASP A 596 32.42 -6.66 23.19
CA ASP A 596 31.73 -7.23 22.03
C ASP A 596 32.60 -8.28 21.32
N ILE A 597 33.92 -8.06 21.21
CA ILE A 597 34.87 -9.05 20.67
C ILE A 597 34.85 -10.32 21.52
N ARG A 598 34.96 -10.20 22.86
CA ARG A 598 34.90 -11.34 23.78
C ARG A 598 33.58 -12.11 23.64
N ALA A 599 32.45 -11.39 23.58
CA ALA A 599 31.14 -12.02 23.39
C ALA A 599 31.07 -12.80 22.06
N HIS A 600 31.65 -12.25 20.98
CA HIS A 600 31.68 -12.91 19.67
C HIS A 600 32.58 -14.15 19.67
N GLU A 601 33.74 -14.10 20.33
CA GLU A 601 34.64 -15.23 20.50
C GLU A 601 33.98 -16.37 21.30
N HIS A 602 33.29 -16.04 22.40
CA HIS A 602 32.53 -17.03 23.18
C HIS A 602 31.40 -17.68 22.36
N THR A 603 30.66 -16.91 21.57
CA THR A 603 29.57 -17.42 20.73
C THR A 603 30.09 -18.29 19.57
N SER A 604 31.22 -17.92 18.99
CA SER A 604 31.88 -18.68 17.92
C SER A 604 32.48 -20.00 18.43
N SER A 605 32.98 -19.99 19.68
CA SER A 605 33.47 -21.18 20.38
C SER A 605 32.34 -22.15 20.72
N ALA A 606 31.18 -21.64 21.11
CA ALA A 606 29.99 -22.42 21.42
C ALA A 606 29.29 -23.03 20.19
N ARG A 607 29.52 -22.49 18.99
CA ARG A 607 29.02 -23.04 17.70
C ARG A 607 29.96 -24.08 17.08
N ARG A 608 31.20 -24.19 17.56
CA ARG A 608 32.21 -25.17 17.10
C ARG A 608 32.35 -26.39 18.03
N ARG A 609 31.63 -26.39 19.16
CA ARG A 609 31.35 -27.57 19.97
C ARG A 609 29.92 -28.01 19.66
#